data_AF-A0A7V1WXC8-F1
#
_entry.id   AF-A0A7V1WXC8-F1
#
_cell.length_a   1.000
_cell.length_b   1.000
_cell.length_c   1.000
_cell.angle_alpha   90.00
_cell.angle_beta   90.00
_cell.angle_gamma   90.00
#
_symmetry.space_group_name_H-M   'P 1'
#
loop_
_entity.id
_entity.type
_entity.pdbx_description
1 polymer ?
#
loop_
_entity_poly.entity_id
_entity_poly.type
_entity_poly.pdbx_seq_one_letter_code
_entity_poly.pdbx_strand_id
1 'polypeptide(L)'
;MKNGIKMLTLTAAVLLSASYGYAQQQIAAPVPPPPPALVAGVPPANMPALPAPVPGQPGPRIPAGPPVPQALRALTTISGRVVEYTANDRYEYDGFSLKTADKTISVKFPAHLGAQLMKAAPKGNAISVNGTYDVTPEGTAFRLFSLKAGSNTITDNAPPVDQNPQGEQVRNFSGTISELNHDPRGTINGVVLGSKTLVSLPPAAVEQLAGYLKIGAQISGTGIKRPVPSGVVTSKNVDVTDARTLSVSGQTYLVN
;
A
#
# COMPACT_ATOMS: atom_id res chain seq x y z
N MET A 1 -47.74 -9.13 52.40
CA MET A 1 -47.71 -10.53 52.88
C MET A 1 -46.83 -11.29 51.89
N LYS A 2 -45.55 -11.50 52.22
CA LYS A 2 -44.92 -12.81 52.57
C LYS A 2 -45.10 -13.86 51.46
N ASN A 3 -44.13 -14.63 50.98
CA ASN A 3 -42.70 -14.86 51.23
C ASN A 3 -42.26 -15.88 50.16
N GLY A 4 -40.96 -15.99 49.85
CA GLY A 4 -40.50 -17.12 49.01
C GLY A 4 -39.01 -17.22 48.73
N ILE A 5 -38.14 -16.87 49.68
CA ILE A 5 -36.69 -17.11 49.62
C ILE A 5 -36.43 -18.61 49.81
N LYS A 6 -35.66 -19.24 48.91
CA LYS A 6 -35.00 -20.52 49.19
C LYS A 6 -33.49 -20.30 49.25
N MET A 7 -32.98 -20.21 50.48
CA MET A 7 -31.63 -20.59 50.85
C MET A 7 -31.56 -22.12 50.94
N LEU A 8 -30.48 -22.73 50.44
CA LEU A 8 -29.89 -23.87 51.15
C LEU A 8 -28.37 -23.88 50.94
N THR A 9 -27.70 -23.56 52.03
CA THR A 9 -26.26 -23.63 52.27
C THR A 9 -25.85 -25.07 52.56
N LEU A 10 -24.71 -25.54 52.05
CA LEU A 10 -23.98 -26.66 52.65
C LEU A 10 -22.45 -26.48 52.51
N THR A 11 -21.87 -25.93 53.57
CA THR A 11 -20.54 -26.25 54.16
C THR A 11 -20.34 -27.77 54.29
N ALA A 12 -19.17 -28.39 54.36
CA ALA A 12 -17.74 -28.07 54.32
C ALA A 12 -17.01 -29.45 54.25
N ALA A 13 -15.77 -29.52 53.79
CA ALA A 13 -14.75 -30.42 54.37
C ALA A 13 -13.39 -30.24 53.66
N VAL A 14 -12.42 -29.76 54.44
CA VAL A 14 -10.98 -29.81 54.18
C VAL A 14 -10.49 -31.21 54.52
N LEU A 15 -9.71 -31.84 53.64
CA LEU A 15 -8.76 -32.90 54.02
C LEU A 15 -7.44 -32.75 53.25
N LEU A 16 -6.37 -32.86 54.02
CA LEU A 16 -4.97 -32.73 53.66
C LEU A 16 -4.42 -33.97 52.93
N SER A 17 -3.37 -33.70 52.13
CA SER A 17 -2.17 -34.51 51.87
C SER A 17 -2.31 -35.87 51.16
N ALA A 18 -1.77 -35.93 49.93
CA ALA A 18 -0.83 -36.97 49.52
C ALA A 18 -0.05 -36.51 48.28
N SER A 19 1.25 -36.26 48.47
CA SER A 19 2.24 -36.06 47.42
C SER A 19 2.47 -37.38 46.66
N TYR A 20 2.17 -37.40 45.37
CA TYR A 20 2.75 -38.37 44.44
C TYR A 20 3.54 -37.61 43.39
N GLY A 21 4.86 -37.62 43.56
CA GLY A 21 5.79 -37.24 42.51
C GLY A 21 5.71 -38.27 41.40
N TYR A 22 5.12 -37.87 40.27
CA TYR A 22 5.41 -38.52 39.00
C TYR A 22 6.55 -37.74 38.35
N ALA A 23 7.75 -38.29 38.48
CA ALA A 23 8.86 -37.97 37.62
C ALA A 23 8.46 -38.39 36.20
N GLN A 24 7.91 -37.47 35.43
CA GLN A 24 7.76 -37.65 33.99
C GLN A 24 9.15 -37.48 33.38
N GLN A 25 9.86 -38.60 33.29
CA GLN A 25 11.10 -38.72 32.55
C GLN A 25 10.78 -38.42 31.08
N GLN A 26 11.00 -37.16 30.69
CA GLN A 26 10.93 -36.74 29.31
C GLN A 26 12.08 -37.43 28.58
N ILE A 27 11.76 -38.53 27.91
CA ILE A 27 12.66 -39.15 26.96
C ILE A 27 12.81 -38.11 25.84
N ALA A 28 13.93 -37.38 25.86
CA ALA A 28 14.28 -36.46 24.80
C ALA A 28 14.30 -37.27 23.50
N ALA A 29 13.45 -36.91 22.54
CA ALA A 29 13.60 -37.40 21.18
C ALA A 29 15.02 -37.05 20.72
N PRO A 30 15.73 -37.95 20.02
CA PRO A 30 17.06 -37.67 19.51
C PRO A 30 17.00 -36.41 18.64
N VAL A 31 17.75 -35.39 19.04
CA VAL A 31 17.93 -34.17 18.25
C VAL A 31 18.60 -34.60 16.94
N PRO A 32 18.02 -34.31 15.75
CA PRO A 32 18.72 -34.58 14.50
C PRO A 32 20.03 -33.79 14.47
N PRO A 33 21.12 -34.36 13.95
CA PRO A 33 22.38 -33.64 13.87
C PRO A 33 22.18 -32.35 13.06
N PRO A 34 22.85 -31.25 13.46
CA PRO A 34 22.79 -30.01 12.68
C PRO A 34 23.25 -30.28 11.25
N PRO A 35 22.63 -29.65 10.23
CA PRO A 35 23.14 -29.73 8.87
C PRO A 35 24.60 -29.22 8.84
N PRO A 36 25.46 -29.77 7.96
CA PRO A 36 26.83 -29.29 7.84
C PRO A 36 26.82 -27.78 7.60
N ALA A 37 27.57 -27.04 8.42
CA ALA A 37 27.84 -25.64 8.16
C ALA A 37 28.45 -25.53 6.75
N LEU A 38 27.81 -24.77 5.87
CA LEU A 38 28.43 -24.33 4.63
C LEU A 38 29.59 -23.40 5.04
N VAL A 39 30.78 -23.98 5.18
CA VAL A 39 32.02 -23.24 5.30
C VAL A 39 32.14 -22.36 4.06
N ALA A 40 32.01 -21.06 4.29
CA ALA A 40 32.43 -20.06 3.35
C ALA A 40 33.94 -20.22 3.11
N GLY A 41 34.32 -20.37 1.84
CA GLY A 41 35.63 -19.93 1.34
C GLY A 41 36.80 -20.90 1.50
N VAL A 42 36.86 -21.92 0.64
CA VAL A 42 38.12 -22.30 -0.03
C VAL A 42 37.78 -22.82 -1.43
N PRO A 43 38.16 -22.15 -2.53
CA PRO A 43 38.01 -22.74 -3.85
C PRO A 43 39.00 -23.91 -4.01
N PRO A 44 38.61 -25.02 -4.67
CA PRO A 44 39.52 -26.11 -4.98
C PRO A 44 40.64 -25.61 -5.92
N ALA A 45 41.88 -25.95 -5.60
CA ALA A 45 43.10 -25.45 -6.24
C ALA A 45 43.34 -25.89 -7.70
N ASN A 46 42.33 -26.34 -8.45
CA ASN A 46 42.55 -27.01 -9.74
C ASN A 46 41.48 -26.72 -10.82
N MET A 47 41.02 -25.47 -10.93
CA MET A 47 40.30 -25.00 -12.14
C MET A 47 41.26 -24.20 -13.03
N PRO A 48 41.31 -24.44 -14.36
CA PRO A 48 41.96 -23.51 -15.27
C PRO A 48 41.33 -22.13 -15.07
N ALA A 49 42.16 -21.11 -14.82
CA ALA A 49 41.69 -19.75 -14.68
C ALA A 49 40.92 -19.35 -15.95
N LEU A 50 39.64 -18.99 -15.80
CA LEU A 50 38.90 -18.35 -16.87
C LEU A 50 39.64 -17.05 -17.24
N PRO A 51 39.92 -16.79 -18.53
CA PRO A 51 40.59 -15.57 -18.94
C PRO A 51 39.79 -14.35 -18.47
N ALA A 52 40.48 -13.32 -18.00
CA ALA A 52 39.87 -12.09 -17.51
C ALA A 52 38.95 -11.47 -18.60
N PRO A 53 37.80 -10.88 -18.23
CA PRO A 53 36.91 -10.24 -19.19
C PRO A 53 37.64 -9.11 -19.91
N VAL A 54 37.64 -9.15 -21.24
CA VAL A 54 38.12 -8.04 -22.07
C VAL A 54 37.14 -6.87 -21.92
N PRO A 55 37.61 -5.64 -21.61
CA PRO A 55 36.75 -4.46 -21.57
C PRO A 55 36.12 -4.22 -22.95
N GLY A 56 34.78 -4.23 -23.03
CA GLY A 56 34.03 -3.84 -24.24
C GLY A 56 33.14 -4.90 -24.88
N GLN A 57 33.06 -6.13 -24.36
CA GLN A 57 32.04 -7.09 -24.81
C GLN A 57 30.76 -6.99 -23.98
N PRO A 58 29.57 -6.86 -24.61
CA PRO A 58 28.30 -7.05 -23.92
C PRO A 58 28.28 -8.45 -23.31
N GLY A 59 28.16 -8.53 -21.98
CA GLY A 59 28.02 -9.81 -21.30
C GLY A 59 26.80 -10.59 -21.83
N PRO A 60 26.80 -11.93 -21.73
CA PRO A 60 25.65 -12.73 -22.09
C PRO A 60 24.40 -12.21 -21.37
N ARG A 61 23.36 -11.87 -22.13
CA ARG A 61 22.05 -11.53 -21.57
C ARG A 61 21.56 -12.75 -20.78
N ILE A 62 21.58 -12.66 -19.46
CA ILE A 62 20.95 -13.66 -18.60
C ILE A 62 19.45 -13.60 -18.93
N PRO A 63 18.84 -14.69 -19.45
CA PRO A 63 17.40 -14.73 -19.64
C PRO A 63 16.74 -14.45 -18.31
N ALA A 64 15.73 -13.58 -18.28
CA ALA A 64 14.90 -13.41 -17.10
C ALA A 64 14.42 -14.80 -16.66
N GLY A 65 14.73 -15.17 -15.41
CA GLY A 65 14.33 -16.46 -14.87
C GLY A 65 12.82 -16.66 -15.00
N PRO A 66 12.34 -17.92 -14.99
CA PRO A 66 10.91 -18.20 -15.00
C PRO A 66 10.19 -17.38 -13.91
N PRO A 67 8.97 -16.86 -14.19
CA PRO A 67 8.19 -16.16 -13.17
C PRO A 67 8.09 -17.04 -11.93
N VAL A 68 8.55 -16.53 -10.79
CA VAL A 68 8.40 -17.23 -9.51
C VAL A 68 6.90 -17.37 -9.25
N PRO A 69 6.35 -18.58 -9.07
CA PRO A 69 4.93 -18.75 -8.80
C PRO A 69 4.53 -17.96 -7.55
N GLN A 70 3.59 -17.04 -7.69
CA GLN A 70 3.05 -16.31 -6.55
C GLN A 70 2.27 -17.30 -5.67
N ALA A 71 2.51 -17.27 -4.36
CA ALA A 71 1.77 -18.10 -3.43
C ALA A 71 0.26 -17.79 -3.50
N LEU A 72 -0.57 -18.82 -3.47
CA LEU A 72 -2.03 -18.69 -3.45
C LEU A 72 -2.47 -17.93 -2.20
N ARG A 73 -3.27 -16.86 -2.37
CA ARG A 73 -3.85 -16.09 -1.26
C ARG A 73 -5.34 -16.40 -1.15
N ALA A 74 -5.81 -16.73 0.05
CA ALA A 74 -7.22 -16.97 0.29
C ALA A 74 -7.99 -15.64 0.33
N LEU A 75 -9.10 -15.56 -0.41
CA LEU A 75 -10.00 -14.41 -0.34
C LEU A 75 -10.90 -14.54 0.90
N THR A 76 -11.01 -13.46 1.64
CA THR A 76 -11.89 -13.32 2.80
C THR A 76 -13.05 -12.41 2.43
N THR A 77 -14.23 -12.64 3.02
CA THR A 77 -15.38 -11.73 2.89
C THR A 77 -15.64 -11.03 4.21
N ILE A 78 -15.71 -9.71 4.18
CA ILE A 78 -16.07 -8.86 5.32
C ILE A 78 -17.35 -8.08 4.98
N SER A 79 -18.19 -7.81 5.97
CA SER A 79 -19.41 -7.03 5.77
C SER A 79 -19.51 -5.91 6.79
N GLY A 80 -20.06 -4.77 6.39
CA GLY A 80 -20.16 -3.60 7.24
C GLY A 80 -20.81 -2.42 6.53
N ARG A 81 -20.69 -1.23 7.12
CA ARG A 81 -21.16 0.02 6.53
C ARG A 81 -20.01 0.92 6.11
N VAL A 82 -20.14 1.55 4.95
CA VAL A 82 -19.16 2.55 4.48
C VAL A 82 -19.23 3.79 5.36
N VAL A 83 -18.11 4.19 5.94
CA VAL A 83 -18.02 5.36 6.84
C VAL A 83 -17.55 6.59 6.08
N GLU A 84 -16.46 6.46 5.32
CA GLU A 84 -15.84 7.58 4.62
C GLU A 84 -14.92 7.06 3.52
N TYR A 85 -14.89 7.77 2.40
CA TYR A 85 -13.95 7.52 1.31
C TYR A 85 -12.66 8.28 1.55
N THR A 86 -11.55 7.66 1.22
CA THR A 86 -10.20 8.20 1.38
C THR A 86 -9.57 8.36 0.01
N ALA A 87 -8.91 9.50 -0.20
CA ALA A 87 -8.14 9.78 -1.40
C ALA A 87 -6.64 9.58 -1.15
N ASN A 88 -5.91 9.25 -2.21
CA ASN A 88 -4.45 9.16 -2.22
C ASN A 88 -3.80 10.55 -2.29
N ASP A 89 -2.48 10.56 -2.34
CA ASP A 89 -1.61 11.73 -2.49
C ASP A 89 -1.81 12.50 -3.79
N ARG A 90 -2.48 11.90 -4.78
CA ARG A 90 -2.91 12.55 -6.04
C ARG A 90 -4.37 13.00 -6.00
N TYR A 91 -4.99 12.96 -4.83
CA TYR A 91 -6.39 13.29 -4.62
C TYR A 91 -7.37 12.32 -5.27
N GLU A 92 -6.94 11.15 -5.75
CA GLU A 92 -7.81 10.14 -6.34
C GLU A 92 -8.38 9.23 -5.24
N TYR A 93 -9.69 8.97 -5.25
CA TYR A 93 -10.29 8.04 -4.30
C TYR A 93 -9.82 6.61 -4.58
N ASP A 94 -9.13 6.02 -3.59
CA ASP A 94 -8.53 4.68 -3.67
C ASP A 94 -8.87 3.82 -2.44
N GLY A 95 -9.68 4.32 -1.52
CA GLY A 95 -10.06 3.58 -0.33
C GLY A 95 -11.32 4.10 0.35
N PHE A 96 -11.79 3.33 1.32
CA PHE A 96 -12.83 3.75 2.25
C PHE A 96 -12.70 3.01 3.58
N SER A 97 -13.24 3.61 4.64
CA SER A 97 -13.36 2.98 5.94
C SER A 97 -14.65 2.18 6.03
N LEU A 98 -14.56 0.91 6.40
CA LEU A 98 -15.70 0.01 6.61
C LEU A 98 -15.91 -0.25 8.10
N LYS A 99 -17.06 0.15 8.64
CA LYS A 99 -17.44 -0.18 10.02
C LYS A 99 -18.11 -1.55 10.05
N THR A 100 -17.43 -2.52 10.64
CA THR A 100 -17.98 -3.85 10.95
C THR A 100 -18.58 -3.86 12.36
N ALA A 101 -19.06 -5.02 12.83
CA ALA A 101 -19.56 -5.16 14.20
C ALA A 101 -18.47 -4.87 15.25
N ASP A 102 -17.24 -5.32 14.99
CA ASP A 102 -16.15 -5.30 15.98
C ASP A 102 -15.22 -4.09 15.85
N LYS A 103 -15.00 -3.58 14.62
CA LYS A 103 -14.00 -2.54 14.36
C LYS A 103 -14.26 -1.78 13.06
N THR A 104 -13.47 -0.73 12.84
CA THR A 104 -13.37 -0.05 11.55
C THR A 104 -12.15 -0.58 10.80
N ILE A 105 -12.33 -1.01 9.55
CA ILE A 105 -11.28 -1.57 8.69
C ILE A 105 -11.08 -0.62 7.51
N SER A 106 -9.83 -0.27 7.21
CA SER A 106 -9.49 0.46 5.98
C SER A 106 -9.51 -0.51 4.80
N VAL A 107 -10.36 -0.24 3.82
CA VAL A 107 -10.47 -1.01 2.57
C VAL A 107 -9.84 -0.19 1.45
N LYS A 108 -8.87 -0.78 0.74
CA LYS A 108 -8.21 -0.20 -0.43
C LYS A 108 -8.74 -0.83 -1.70
N PHE A 109 -8.97 -0.01 -2.72
CA PHE A 109 -9.48 -0.42 -4.01
C PHE A 109 -8.71 0.32 -5.13
N PRO A 110 -8.62 -0.26 -6.34
CA PRO A 110 -8.00 0.44 -7.47
C PRO A 110 -8.78 1.70 -7.85
N ALA A 111 -8.09 2.83 -8.01
CA ALA A 111 -8.73 4.14 -8.21
C ALA A 111 -9.76 4.18 -9.36
N HIS A 112 -9.60 3.38 -10.42
CA HIS A 112 -10.53 3.31 -11.55
C HIS A 112 -11.93 2.77 -11.18
N LEU A 113 -12.07 2.08 -10.04
CA LEU A 113 -13.36 1.66 -9.52
C LEU A 113 -14.08 2.75 -8.72
N GLY A 114 -13.42 3.89 -8.46
CA GLY A 114 -13.94 4.95 -7.59
C GLY A 114 -15.35 5.41 -7.98
N ALA A 115 -15.59 5.69 -9.26
CA ALA A 115 -16.90 6.16 -9.73
C ALA A 115 -18.00 5.11 -9.53
N GLN A 116 -17.71 3.84 -9.83
CA GLN A 116 -18.67 2.75 -9.69
C GLN A 116 -18.97 2.48 -8.21
N LEU A 117 -17.93 2.45 -7.37
CA LEU A 117 -18.07 2.20 -5.94
C LEU A 117 -18.82 3.31 -5.23
N MET A 118 -18.47 4.58 -5.47
CA MET A 118 -19.16 5.70 -4.81
C MET A 118 -20.63 5.80 -5.22
N LYS A 119 -20.98 5.40 -6.44
CA LYS A 119 -22.36 5.33 -6.92
C LYS A 119 -23.15 4.16 -6.30
N ALA A 120 -22.55 2.97 -6.22
CA ALA A 120 -23.23 1.77 -5.73
C ALA A 120 -23.23 1.64 -4.20
N ALA A 121 -22.22 2.21 -3.53
CA ALA A 121 -21.97 2.08 -2.09
C ALA A 121 -21.69 3.44 -1.43
N PRO A 122 -22.58 4.44 -1.53
CA PRO A 122 -22.39 5.73 -0.87
C PRO A 122 -22.18 5.59 0.64
N LYS A 123 -21.62 6.63 1.26
CA LYS A 123 -21.44 6.71 2.72
C LYS A 123 -22.74 6.33 3.46
N GLY A 124 -22.63 5.40 4.40
CA GLY A 124 -23.74 4.86 5.19
C GLY A 124 -24.30 3.52 4.66
N ASN A 125 -24.05 3.14 3.40
CA ASN A 125 -24.57 1.89 2.86
C ASN A 125 -23.92 0.65 3.47
N ALA A 126 -24.72 -0.40 3.64
CA ALA A 126 -24.25 -1.73 4.02
C ALA A 126 -23.76 -2.48 2.78
N ILE A 127 -22.56 -3.05 2.87
CA ILE A 127 -21.89 -3.76 1.78
C ILE A 127 -21.15 -5.00 2.31
N SER A 128 -20.90 -5.92 1.40
CA SER A 128 -19.97 -7.04 1.60
C SER A 128 -18.79 -6.89 0.64
N VAL A 129 -17.57 -6.93 1.18
CA VAL A 129 -16.32 -6.80 0.43
C VAL A 129 -15.60 -8.13 0.47
N ASN A 130 -15.16 -8.60 -0.69
CA ASN A 130 -14.34 -9.79 -0.83
C ASN A 130 -12.94 -9.39 -1.31
N GLY A 131 -11.91 -9.95 -0.69
CA GLY A 131 -10.55 -9.47 -0.89
C GLY A 131 -9.53 -10.10 0.06
N THR A 132 -8.38 -9.47 0.23
CA THR A 132 -7.28 -9.99 1.07
C THR A 132 -6.79 -8.93 2.05
N TYR A 133 -6.33 -9.35 3.23
CA TYR A 133 -5.58 -8.46 4.12
C TYR A 133 -4.15 -8.31 3.60
N ASP A 134 -3.72 -7.07 3.41
CA ASP A 134 -2.34 -6.70 3.13
C ASP A 134 -1.80 -5.95 4.36
N VAL A 135 -0.58 -6.28 4.76
CA VAL A 135 0.16 -5.50 5.75
C VAL A 135 0.94 -4.43 5.00
N THR A 136 0.60 -3.17 5.21
CA THR A 136 1.33 -2.03 4.67
C THR A 136 2.17 -1.38 5.78
N PRO A 137 3.19 -0.58 5.45
CA PRO A 137 3.94 0.18 6.45
C PRO A 137 3.06 1.08 7.33
N GLU A 138 1.91 1.49 6.82
CA GLU A 138 0.94 2.36 7.48
C GLU A 138 -0.09 1.58 8.32
N GLY A 139 -0.09 0.24 8.26
CA GLY A 139 -0.97 -0.64 9.02
C GLY A 139 -1.57 -1.78 8.19
N THR A 140 -2.56 -2.48 8.75
CA THR A 140 -3.28 -3.52 8.01
C THR A 140 -4.39 -2.88 7.16
N ALA A 141 -4.33 -3.07 5.85
CA ALA A 141 -5.36 -2.65 4.89
C ALA A 141 -6.03 -3.87 4.25
N PHE A 142 -7.30 -3.76 3.93
CA PHE A 142 -8.03 -4.80 3.21
C PHE A 142 -8.12 -4.45 1.73
N ARG A 143 -7.43 -5.19 0.86
CA ARG A 143 -7.46 -5.00 -0.59
C ARG A 143 -8.73 -5.62 -1.16
N LEU A 144 -9.57 -4.79 -1.77
CA LEU A 144 -10.80 -5.18 -2.44
C LEU A 144 -10.50 -5.92 -3.76
N PHE A 145 -11.20 -7.02 -3.98
CA PHE A 145 -11.29 -7.72 -5.26
C PHE A 145 -12.71 -7.65 -5.83
N SER A 146 -13.73 -7.82 -4.99
CA SER A 146 -15.12 -7.55 -5.38
C SER A 146 -15.93 -6.97 -4.23
N LEU A 147 -16.99 -6.27 -4.57
CA LEU A 147 -17.91 -5.64 -3.63
C LEU A 147 -19.34 -5.93 -4.03
N LYS A 148 -20.15 -6.31 -3.04
CA LYS A 148 -21.58 -6.52 -3.18
C LYS A 148 -22.34 -5.48 -2.37
N ALA A 149 -23.18 -4.71 -3.05
CA ALA A 149 -24.08 -3.72 -2.48
C ALA A 149 -25.52 -4.09 -2.89
N GLY A 150 -26.23 -4.81 -2.02
CA GLY A 150 -27.55 -5.37 -2.34
C GLY A 150 -27.48 -6.39 -3.49
N SER A 151 -28.15 -6.09 -4.61
CA SER A 151 -28.13 -6.90 -5.83
C SER A 151 -26.95 -6.59 -6.76
N ASN A 152 -26.23 -5.49 -6.54
CA ASN A 152 -25.14 -5.06 -7.41
C ASN A 152 -23.83 -5.68 -6.94
N THR A 153 -23.10 -6.31 -7.86
CA THR A 153 -21.75 -6.80 -7.64
C THR A 153 -20.80 -6.05 -8.54
N ILE A 154 -19.77 -5.44 -7.96
CA ILE A 154 -18.68 -4.76 -8.65
C ILE A 154 -17.44 -5.61 -8.44
N THR A 155 -16.79 -5.99 -9.52
CA THR A 155 -15.53 -6.75 -9.49
C THR A 155 -14.42 -5.86 -10.04
N ASP A 156 -13.24 -5.97 -9.43
CA ASP A 156 -12.02 -5.39 -9.95
C ASP A 156 -11.64 -6.09 -11.25
N ASN A 157 -12.03 -5.48 -12.36
CA ASN A 157 -11.55 -5.85 -13.68
C ASN A 157 -10.55 -4.77 -14.09
N ALA A 158 -9.32 -5.18 -14.40
CA ALA A 158 -8.30 -4.25 -14.88
C ALA A 158 -8.89 -3.39 -16.01
N PRO A 159 -8.70 -2.06 -15.97
CA PRO A 159 -9.21 -1.19 -17.00
C PRO A 159 -8.62 -1.63 -18.35
N PRO A 160 -9.37 -1.50 -19.46
CA PRO A 160 -8.82 -1.70 -20.78
C PRO A 160 -7.52 -0.90 -20.90
N VAL A 161 -6.45 -1.51 -21.43
CA VAL A 161 -5.23 -0.76 -21.75
C VAL A 161 -5.64 0.30 -22.76
N ASP A 162 -5.47 1.58 -22.39
CA ASP A 162 -5.74 2.68 -23.31
C ASP A 162 -4.87 2.48 -24.56
N GLN A 163 -5.49 2.08 -25.66
CA GLN A 163 -4.82 1.80 -26.94
C GLN A 163 -4.27 3.08 -27.60
N ASN A 164 -4.55 4.23 -27.00
CA ASN A 164 -4.05 5.52 -27.42
C ASN A 164 -3.13 6.11 -26.34
N PRO A 165 -1.79 5.95 -26.43
CA PRO A 165 -0.84 6.63 -25.54
C PRO A 165 -0.79 8.16 -25.76
N GLN A 166 -1.79 8.77 -26.40
CA GLN A 166 -1.93 10.21 -26.50
C GLN A 166 -2.35 10.77 -25.15
N GLY A 167 -1.38 10.95 -24.27
CA GLY A 167 -1.66 11.46 -22.93
C GLY A 167 -0.50 12.19 -22.30
N GLU A 168 0.75 11.82 -22.62
CA GLU A 168 1.92 12.56 -22.15
C GLU A 168 2.07 13.88 -22.90
N GLN A 169 1.21 14.84 -22.57
CA GLN A 169 1.36 16.20 -23.05
C GLN A 169 2.42 16.87 -22.20
N VAL A 170 3.57 17.15 -22.83
CA VAL A 170 4.55 18.05 -22.25
C VAL A 170 3.89 19.41 -22.08
N ARG A 171 3.84 19.87 -20.84
CA ARG A 171 3.20 21.12 -20.45
C ARG A 171 4.19 21.98 -19.68
N ASN A 172 4.25 23.25 -20.03
CA ASN A 172 4.88 24.25 -19.18
C ASN A 172 3.95 24.57 -18.02
N PHE A 173 4.52 24.72 -16.83
CA PHE A 173 3.82 25.24 -15.67
C PHE A 173 4.60 26.42 -15.11
N SER A 174 3.89 27.37 -14.53
CA SER A 174 4.46 28.52 -13.84
C SER A 174 3.43 29.03 -12.84
N GLY A 175 3.88 29.40 -11.65
CA GLY A 175 2.99 29.97 -10.65
C GLY A 175 3.59 29.97 -9.26
N THR A 176 2.77 30.43 -8.32
CA THR A 176 3.11 30.46 -6.90
C THR A 176 2.62 29.20 -6.22
N ILE A 177 3.46 28.61 -5.39
CA ILE A 177 3.10 27.48 -4.53
C ILE A 177 2.03 27.93 -3.54
N SER A 178 0.86 27.31 -3.62
CA SER A 178 -0.27 27.57 -2.70
C SER A 178 -0.34 26.55 -1.57
N GLU A 179 0.05 25.31 -1.84
CA GLU A 179 0.04 24.21 -0.86
C GLU A 179 1.20 23.26 -1.14
N LEU A 180 1.77 22.68 -0.09
CA LEU A 180 2.73 21.58 -0.22
C LEU A 180 1.96 20.26 -0.20
N ASN A 181 2.23 19.38 -1.16
CA ASN A 181 1.59 18.07 -1.22
C ASN A 181 2.44 17.06 -0.44
N HIS A 182 1.77 16.23 0.36
CA HIS A 182 2.41 15.23 1.20
C HIS A 182 1.96 13.83 0.81
N ASP A 183 2.88 12.88 0.87
CA ASP A 183 2.58 11.46 0.78
C ASP A 183 1.97 10.95 2.10
N PRO A 184 1.48 9.69 2.15
CA PRO A 184 0.96 9.10 3.38
C PRO A 184 1.98 9.00 4.53
N ARG A 185 3.28 9.17 4.25
CA ARG A 185 4.35 9.19 5.26
C ARG A 185 4.62 10.60 5.79
N GLY A 186 3.90 11.61 5.28
CA GLY A 186 4.10 13.01 5.63
C GLY A 186 5.26 13.68 4.89
N THR A 187 5.93 12.97 3.98
CA THR A 187 7.02 13.52 3.17
C THR A 187 6.44 14.34 2.04
N ILE A 188 7.06 15.48 1.72
CA ILE A 188 6.64 16.25 0.54
C ILE A 188 6.90 15.40 -0.71
N ASN A 189 5.90 15.28 -1.56
CA ASN A 189 6.00 14.55 -2.84
C ASN A 189 5.59 15.44 -4.03
N GLY A 190 5.32 16.72 -3.78
CA GLY A 190 4.92 17.67 -4.81
C GLY A 190 4.45 18.99 -4.24
N VAL A 191 4.02 19.87 -5.13
CA VAL A 191 3.52 21.20 -4.78
C VAL A 191 2.28 21.53 -5.60
N VAL A 192 1.30 22.18 -4.97
CA VAL A 192 0.10 22.65 -5.65
C VAL A 192 0.26 24.12 -5.95
N LEU A 193 0.17 24.47 -7.23
CA LEU A 193 0.19 25.85 -7.71
C LEU A 193 -1.18 26.50 -7.52
N GLY A 194 -1.21 27.83 -7.41
CA GLY A 194 -2.46 28.61 -7.35
C GLY A 194 -3.37 28.43 -8.58
N SER A 195 -2.80 27.97 -9.70
CA SER A 195 -3.53 27.57 -10.92
C SER A 195 -4.24 26.21 -10.80
N LYS A 196 -4.30 25.59 -9.61
CA LYS A 196 -4.85 24.24 -9.35
C LYS A 196 -4.09 23.15 -10.12
N THR A 197 -2.77 23.25 -10.16
CA THR A 197 -1.89 22.23 -10.76
C THR A 197 -1.07 21.57 -9.68
N LEU A 198 -1.21 20.25 -9.52
CA LEU A 198 -0.31 19.46 -8.68
C LEU A 198 0.92 19.10 -9.50
N VAL A 199 2.06 19.69 -9.14
CA VAL A 199 3.36 19.34 -9.68
C VAL A 199 3.96 18.24 -8.80
N SER A 200 3.94 17.01 -9.31
CA SER A 200 4.52 15.83 -8.69
C SER A 200 6.04 15.88 -8.83
N LEU A 201 6.74 15.69 -7.71
CA LEU A 201 8.20 15.76 -7.62
C LEU A 201 8.73 14.42 -7.08
N PRO A 202 9.76 13.84 -7.70
CA PRO A 202 10.41 12.65 -7.18
C PRO A 202 11.10 12.97 -5.85
N PRO A 203 11.23 11.98 -4.94
CA PRO A 203 11.79 12.19 -3.61
C PRO A 203 13.15 12.91 -3.62
N ALA A 204 14.05 12.51 -4.52
CA ALA A 204 15.38 13.12 -4.65
C ALA A 204 15.33 14.62 -4.98
N ALA A 205 14.39 15.05 -5.84
CA ALA A 205 14.23 16.46 -6.19
C ALA A 205 13.66 17.26 -5.01
N VAL A 206 12.74 16.67 -4.24
CA VAL A 206 12.21 17.29 -3.02
C VAL A 206 13.32 17.48 -2.00
N GLU A 207 14.15 16.47 -1.74
CA GLU A 207 15.24 16.56 -0.77
C GLU A 207 16.25 17.66 -1.14
N GLN A 208 16.60 17.76 -2.43
CA GLN A 208 17.53 18.78 -2.92
C GLN A 208 16.95 20.20 -2.90
N LEU A 209 15.64 20.34 -3.10
CA LEU A 209 14.98 21.63 -3.28
C LEU A 209 14.12 22.05 -2.07
N ALA A 210 14.09 21.27 -1.00
CA ALA A 210 13.26 21.50 0.19
C ALA A 210 13.41 22.92 0.76
N GLY A 211 14.62 23.49 0.73
CA GLY A 211 14.88 24.86 1.19
C GLY A 211 14.16 25.95 0.38
N TYR A 212 13.80 25.64 -0.87
CA TYR A 212 13.14 26.55 -1.81
C TYR A 212 11.63 26.26 -1.99
N LEU A 213 11.18 25.03 -1.70
CA LEU A 213 9.78 24.63 -1.79
C LEU A 213 8.98 25.16 -0.59
N LYS A 214 8.57 26.42 -0.65
CA LYS A 214 7.78 27.09 0.39
C LYS A 214 6.49 27.64 -0.20
N ILE A 215 5.43 27.65 0.61
CA ILE A 215 4.19 28.35 0.25
C ILE A 215 4.53 29.82 -0.02
N GLY A 216 4.04 30.34 -1.14
CA GLY A 216 4.35 31.69 -1.63
C GLY A 216 5.57 31.78 -2.55
N ALA A 217 6.39 30.72 -2.70
CA ALA A 217 7.52 30.74 -3.62
C ALA A 217 7.03 30.61 -5.08
N GLN A 218 7.70 31.31 -5.99
CA GLN A 218 7.42 31.23 -7.42
C GLN A 218 8.30 30.15 -8.06
N ILE A 219 7.66 29.26 -8.82
CA ILE A 219 8.32 28.21 -9.58
C ILE A 219 7.79 28.18 -11.01
N SER A 220 8.61 27.69 -11.92
CA SER A 220 8.21 27.39 -13.29
C SER A 220 8.93 26.16 -13.79
N GLY A 221 8.51 25.58 -14.90
CA GLY A 221 9.19 24.41 -15.45
C GLY A 221 8.40 23.73 -16.54
N THR A 222 8.84 22.52 -16.86
CA THR A 222 8.17 21.61 -17.79
C THR A 222 7.87 20.30 -17.09
N GLY A 223 6.76 19.70 -17.44
CA GLY A 223 6.39 18.38 -16.96
C GLY A 223 5.47 17.68 -17.93
N ILE A 224 5.07 16.47 -17.56
CA ILE A 224 4.16 15.64 -18.32
C ILE A 224 2.81 15.67 -17.62
N LYS A 225 1.78 16.19 -18.29
CA LYS A 225 0.42 16.14 -17.75
C LYS A 225 -0.03 14.68 -17.75
N ARG A 226 -0.51 14.21 -16.60
CA ARG A 226 -1.11 12.88 -16.47
C ARG A 226 -2.61 12.98 -16.78
N PRO A 227 -3.14 12.20 -17.73
CA PRO A 227 -4.58 12.09 -17.92
C PRO A 227 -5.19 11.36 -16.72
N VAL A 228 -6.38 11.79 -16.29
CA VAL A 228 -7.15 11.07 -15.28
C VAL A 228 -7.79 9.85 -15.98
N PRO A 229 -7.48 8.61 -15.56
CA PRO A 229 -8.07 7.43 -16.18
C PRO A 229 -9.58 7.38 -16.01
N SER A 230 -10.27 6.70 -16.94
CA SER A 230 -11.71 6.51 -16.87
C SER A 230 -12.12 5.80 -15.58
N GLY A 231 -13.19 6.29 -14.93
CA GLY A 231 -13.72 5.72 -13.68
C GLY A 231 -13.02 6.20 -12.39
N VAL A 232 -11.90 6.92 -12.50
CA VAL A 232 -11.26 7.58 -11.37
C VAL A 232 -12.07 8.80 -10.94
N VAL A 233 -12.24 8.97 -9.63
CA VAL A 233 -12.87 10.15 -9.03
C VAL A 233 -11.83 10.85 -8.17
N THR A 234 -11.74 12.18 -8.29
CA THR A 234 -10.83 12.99 -7.49
C THR A 234 -11.56 13.79 -6.41
N SER A 235 -10.93 13.95 -5.25
CA SER A 235 -11.38 14.76 -4.12
C SER A 235 -11.10 16.25 -4.33
N LYS A 236 -10.03 16.60 -5.06
CA LYS A 236 -9.72 17.95 -5.50
C LYS A 236 -9.71 18.03 -7.03
N ASN A 237 -10.24 19.12 -7.57
CA ASN A 237 -10.14 19.42 -9.01
C ASN A 237 -8.77 20.05 -9.29
N VAL A 238 -7.75 19.22 -9.48
CA VAL A 238 -6.38 19.62 -9.83
C VAL A 238 -5.87 18.82 -11.02
N ASP A 239 -5.09 19.48 -11.88
CA ASP A 239 -4.34 18.81 -12.94
C ASP A 239 -3.03 18.24 -12.36
N VAL A 240 -2.79 16.93 -12.52
CA VAL A 240 -1.53 16.31 -12.08
C VAL A 240 -0.49 16.39 -13.20
N THR A 241 0.68 16.94 -12.89
CA THR A 241 1.81 17.07 -13.82
C THR A 241 3.07 16.52 -13.16
N ASP A 242 3.68 15.52 -13.76
CA ASP A 242 4.97 14.98 -13.31
C ASP A 242 6.10 15.88 -13.83
N ALA A 243 6.85 16.52 -12.94
CA ALA A 243 7.87 17.48 -13.32
C ALA A 243 9.06 16.81 -14.03
N ARG A 244 9.55 17.42 -15.11
CA ARG A 244 10.81 17.07 -15.78
C ARG A 244 11.87 18.14 -15.55
N THR A 245 11.46 19.40 -15.46
CA THR A 245 12.34 20.50 -15.08
C THR A 245 11.64 21.37 -14.05
N LEU A 246 12.42 21.94 -13.15
CA LEU A 246 11.94 22.89 -12.17
C LEU A 246 12.91 24.06 -12.08
N SER A 247 12.41 25.25 -12.35
CA SER A 247 13.08 26.52 -12.16
C SER A 247 12.62 27.14 -10.85
N VAL A 248 13.57 27.42 -9.97
CA VAL A 248 13.33 28.09 -8.69
C VAL A 248 14.49 29.03 -8.41
N SER A 249 14.18 30.24 -7.91
CA SER A 249 15.19 31.28 -7.63
C SER A 249 16.12 31.62 -8.81
N GLY A 250 15.62 31.54 -10.04
CA GLY A 250 16.39 31.83 -11.26
C GLY A 250 17.28 30.70 -11.76
N GLN A 251 17.37 29.58 -11.04
CA GLN A 251 18.11 28.39 -11.47
C GLN A 251 17.14 27.30 -11.94
N THR A 252 17.44 26.68 -13.08
CA THR A 252 16.68 25.53 -13.60
C THR A 252 17.39 24.22 -13.27
N TYR A 253 16.63 23.28 -12.73
CA TYR A 253 17.05 21.94 -12.34
C TYR A 253 16.33 20.91 -13.20
N LEU A 254 17.04 19.84 -13.54
CA LEU A 254 16.45 18.64 -14.13
C LEU A 254 15.88 17.77 -13.01
N VAL A 255 14.65 17.29 -13.20
CA VAL A 255 13.93 16.44 -12.27
C VAL A 255 13.86 15.04 -12.89
N ASN A 256 14.59 14.09 -12.30
CA ASN A 256 14.70 12.70 -12.75
C ASN A 256 14.13 11.73 -11.72
#